data_AF-A0AAD7YB57-F1
#
_entry.id   AF-A0AAD7YB57-F1
#
_cell.length_a   1.000
_cell.length_b   1.000
_cell.length_c   1.000
_cell.angle_alpha   90.00
_cell.angle_beta   90.00
_cell.angle_gamma   90.00
#
_symmetry.space_group_name_H-M   'P 1'
#
loop_
_entity.id
_entity.type
_entity.pdbx_description
1 polymer ?
#
loop_
_entity_poly.entity_id
_entity_poly.type
_entity_poly.pdbx_seq_one_letter_code
_entity_poly.pdbx_strand_id
1 'polypeptide(L)'
;MMQTFQITTALLNKFGVRFQNNEYANEILEIIREWMNLPNNLANMVEALNMNRRTSQFRSITADRDNVLCFPTLEYRDLILFALGTYQIRQARSYYGEHIRFHGRYRIEVSSENIDSSEYNLRGTGVTTPTT
;
A
#
# COMPACT_ATOMS: atom_id res chain seq x y z
N MET A 1 23.43 -5.62 -38.19
CA MET A 1 23.42 -5.59 -36.71
C MET A 1 23.58 -4.17 -36.16
N MET A 2 24.64 -3.43 -36.54
CA MET A 2 24.89 -2.05 -36.05
C MET A 2 23.88 -0.99 -36.56
N GLN A 3 23.42 -1.12 -37.80
CA GLN A 3 22.42 -0.22 -38.41
C GLN A 3 21.05 -0.32 -37.74
N THR A 4 20.60 -1.54 -37.44
CA THR A 4 19.35 -1.79 -36.72
C THR A 4 19.41 -1.15 -35.34
N PHE A 5 20.52 -1.32 -34.61
CA PHE A 5 20.72 -0.68 -33.31
C PHE A 5 20.65 0.85 -33.38
N GLN A 6 21.28 1.47 -34.38
CA GLN A 6 21.22 2.93 -34.59
C GLN A 6 19.80 3.41 -34.87
N ILE A 7 19.06 2.71 -35.74
CA ILE A 7 17.67 3.03 -36.07
C ILE A 7 16.78 2.89 -34.83
N THR A 8 16.90 1.78 -34.09
CA THR A 8 16.11 1.55 -32.87
C THR A 8 16.41 2.60 -31.80
N THR A 9 17.68 2.97 -31.63
CA THR A 9 18.09 4.00 -30.67
C THR A 9 17.59 5.38 -31.09
N ALA A 10 17.63 5.72 -32.38
CA ALA A 10 17.10 6.98 -32.90
C ALA A 10 15.56 7.08 -32.71
N LEU A 11 14.84 5.98 -32.95
CA LEU A 11 13.41 5.89 -32.70
C LEU A 11 13.10 6.01 -31.20
N LEU A 12 13.85 5.31 -30.34
CA LEU A 12 13.68 5.42 -28.89
C LEU A 12 13.97 6.83 -28.38
N ASN A 13 15.00 7.50 -28.90
CA ASN A 13 15.32 8.87 -28.49
C ASN A 13 14.28 9.90 -28.97
N LYS A 14 13.65 9.63 -30.13
CA LYS A 14 12.64 10.53 -30.71
C LYS A 14 11.24 10.33 -30.14
N PHE A 15 10.87 9.09 -29.86
CA PHE A 15 9.49 8.69 -29.50
C PHE A 15 9.38 8.07 -28.11
N GLY A 16 10.49 7.64 -27.50
CA GLY A 16 10.50 7.08 -26.16
C GLY A 16 10.18 8.13 -25.11
N VAL A 17 9.42 7.72 -24.11
CA VAL A 17 9.17 8.53 -22.92
C VAL A 17 10.50 8.67 -22.18
N ARG A 18 10.99 9.91 -22.04
CA ARG A 18 12.18 10.16 -21.21
C ARG A 18 11.83 9.80 -19.76
N PHE A 19 12.66 9.00 -19.13
CA PHE A 19 12.57 8.78 -17.69
C PHE A 19 12.80 10.13 -17.01
N GLN A 20 11.73 10.69 -16.48
CA GLN A 20 11.81 11.85 -15.61
C GLN A 20 11.86 11.35 -14.17
N ASN A 21 12.66 12.02 -13.35
CA ASN A 21 12.59 11.77 -11.92
C ASN A 21 11.19 12.12 -11.44
N ASN A 22 10.66 11.26 -10.57
CA ASN A 22 9.44 11.58 -9.85
C ASN A 22 9.66 12.88 -9.06
N GLU A 23 8.68 13.78 -9.10
CA GLU A 23 8.66 15.01 -8.30
C GLU A 23 8.96 14.73 -6.82
N TYR A 24 8.45 13.61 -6.31
CA TYR A 24 8.58 13.18 -4.91
C TYR A 24 9.78 12.26 -4.65
N ALA A 25 10.72 12.11 -5.59
CA ALA A 25 11.80 11.12 -5.48
C ALA A 25 12.64 11.28 -4.21
N ASN A 26 12.97 12.51 -3.81
CA ASN A 26 13.78 12.76 -2.61
C ASN A 26 13.01 12.39 -1.34
N GLU A 27 11.74 12.77 -1.23
CA GLU A 27 10.90 12.44 -0.07
C GLU A 27 10.69 10.93 0.05
N ILE A 28 10.49 10.24 -1.07
CA ILE A 28 10.39 8.77 -1.11
C ILE A 28 11.69 8.16 -0.57
N LEU A 29 12.85 8.68 -0.96
CA LEU A 29 14.14 8.20 -0.47
C LEU A 29 14.31 8.45 1.04
N GLU A 30 13.82 9.58 1.55
CA GLU A 30 13.84 9.89 2.98
C GLU A 30 12.96 8.91 3.75
N ILE A 31 11.71 8.70 3.33
CA ILE A 31 10.79 7.71 3.94
C ILE A 31 11.45 6.32 3.96
N ILE A 32 12.03 5.90 2.84
CA ILE A 32 12.72 4.60 2.75
C ILE A 32 13.86 4.54 3.75
N ARG A 33 14.71 5.55 3.84
CA ARG A 33 15.85 5.58 4.76
C ARG A 33 15.41 5.54 6.22
N GLU A 34 14.35 6.26 6.56
CA GLU A 34 13.80 6.28 7.91
C GLU A 34 13.25 4.91 8.31
N TRP A 35 12.56 4.22 7.40
CA TRP A 35 11.79 3.01 7.74
C TRP A 35 12.53 1.71 7.46
N MET A 36 13.60 1.72 6.65
CA MET A 36 14.31 0.50 6.22
C MET A 36 14.85 -0.33 7.38
N ASN A 37 15.20 0.32 8.50
CA ASN A 37 15.73 -0.35 9.69
C ASN A 37 14.69 -0.51 10.81
N LEU A 38 13.46 -0.05 10.60
CA LEU A 38 12.41 -0.20 11.60
C LEU A 38 11.87 -1.64 11.58
N PRO A 39 11.71 -2.27 12.76
CA PRO A 39 11.08 -3.57 12.84
C PRO A 39 9.60 -3.47 12.45
N ASN A 40 9.11 -4.48 11.72
CA ASN A 40 7.70 -4.58 11.39
C ASN A 40 6.91 -5.10 12.61
N ASN A 41 6.55 -4.18 13.51
CA ASN A 41 5.85 -4.50 14.75
C ASN A 41 4.48 -5.14 14.50
N LEU A 42 3.81 -4.81 13.39
CA LEU A 42 2.57 -5.46 13.00
C LEU A 42 2.80 -6.93 12.66
N ALA A 43 3.84 -7.25 11.88
CA ALA A 43 4.19 -8.64 11.58
C ALA A 43 4.52 -9.42 12.86
N ASN A 44 5.31 -8.82 13.76
CA ASN A 44 5.63 -9.42 15.06
C ASN A 44 4.36 -9.74 15.88
N MET A 45 3.40 -8.82 15.93
CA MET A 45 2.11 -9.04 16.59
C MET A 45 1.32 -10.18 15.95
N VAL A 46 1.22 -10.17 14.62
CA VAL A 46 0.50 -11.20 13.84
C VAL A 46 1.07 -12.59 14.11
N GLU A 47 2.40 -12.72 14.18
CA GLU A 47 3.09 -13.97 14.49
C GLU A 47 2.88 -14.38 15.95
N ALA A 48 3.07 -13.46 16.91
CA ALA A 48 2.91 -13.75 18.34
C ALA A 48 1.48 -14.25 18.67
N LEU A 49 0.47 -13.65 18.04
CA LEU A 49 -0.93 -14.02 18.22
C LEU A 49 -1.37 -15.18 17.32
N ASN A 50 -0.48 -15.74 16.48
CA ASN A 50 -0.79 -16.75 15.47
C ASN A 50 -1.98 -16.36 14.56
N MET A 51 -2.15 -15.08 14.28
CA MET A 51 -3.31 -14.57 13.53
C MET A 51 -3.35 -15.09 12.09
N ASN A 52 -2.17 -15.36 11.51
CA ASN A 52 -2.01 -16.00 10.21
C ASN A 52 -2.60 -17.43 10.13
N ARG A 53 -2.82 -18.09 11.27
CA ARG A 53 -3.37 -19.46 11.36
C ARG A 53 -4.84 -19.48 11.77
N ARG A 54 -5.38 -18.34 12.22
CA ARG A 54 -6.77 -18.26 12.68
C ARG A 54 -7.71 -18.26 11.48
N THR A 55 -8.82 -18.97 11.63
CA THR A 55 -9.97 -18.82 10.73
C THR A 55 -10.77 -17.62 11.20
N SER A 56 -10.25 -16.41 11.01
CA SER A 56 -10.94 -15.22 11.49
C SER A 56 -12.28 -15.05 10.76
N GLN A 57 -13.31 -14.71 11.52
CA GLN A 57 -14.61 -14.41 10.94
C GLN A 57 -14.52 -13.08 10.22
N PHE A 58 -14.44 -13.13 8.90
CA PHE A 58 -14.50 -11.96 8.06
C PHE A 58 -15.95 -11.67 7.71
N ARG A 59 -16.39 -10.44 8.00
CA ARG A 59 -17.66 -9.91 7.51
C ARG A 59 -17.41 -9.21 6.18
N SER A 60 -18.18 -9.62 5.18
CA SER A 60 -18.28 -8.89 3.92
C SER A 60 -19.03 -7.57 4.14
N ILE A 61 -18.39 -6.45 3.84
CA ILE A 61 -19.04 -5.14 3.69
C ILE A 61 -19.02 -4.74 2.21
N THR A 62 -20.05 -4.01 1.79
CA THR A 62 -20.03 -3.34 0.49
C THR A 62 -19.32 -2.01 0.63
N ALA A 63 -18.50 -1.64 -0.36
CA ALA A 63 -17.96 -0.29 -0.47
C ALA A 63 -19.07 0.68 -0.95
N ASP A 64 -20.13 0.82 -0.16
CA ASP A 64 -21.08 1.92 -0.27
C ASP A 64 -20.56 3.15 0.50
N ARG A 65 -21.19 4.31 0.30
CA ARG A 65 -20.74 5.54 0.97
C ARG A 65 -20.72 5.37 2.48
N ASP A 66 -21.71 4.72 3.07
CA ASP A 66 -21.87 4.64 4.52
C ASP A 66 -20.78 3.79 5.20
N ASN A 67 -20.38 2.67 4.59
CA ASN A 67 -19.30 1.82 5.12
C ASN A 67 -17.90 2.43 4.94
N VAL A 68 -17.74 3.39 4.02
CA VAL A 68 -16.45 4.03 3.70
C VAL A 68 -16.30 5.40 4.38
N LEU A 69 -17.36 5.96 5.00
CA LEU A 69 -17.31 7.24 5.73
C LEU A 69 -16.22 7.29 6.81
N CYS A 70 -15.94 6.15 7.45
CA CYS A 70 -14.94 6.05 8.50
C CYS A 70 -13.53 5.73 7.97
N PHE A 71 -13.34 5.58 6.65
CA PHE A 71 -12.02 5.32 6.09
C PHE A 71 -11.20 6.61 6.02
N PRO A 72 -9.90 6.53 6.34
CA PRO A 72 -9.02 7.69 6.23
C PRO A 72 -8.98 8.18 4.77
N THR A 73 -9.17 9.48 4.59
CA THR A 73 -9.00 10.14 3.29
C THR A 73 -7.62 10.77 3.27
N LEU A 74 -6.86 10.50 2.22
CA LEU A 74 -5.51 11.01 2.01
C LEU A 74 -5.47 11.85 0.74
N GLU A 75 -4.64 12.89 0.71
CA GLU A 75 -4.41 13.62 -0.53
C GLU A 75 -3.66 12.74 -1.53
N TYR A 76 -3.75 13.07 -2.82
CA TYR A 76 -3.10 12.28 -3.86
C TYR A 76 -1.57 12.23 -3.67
N ARG A 77 -0.98 13.33 -3.18
CA ARG A 77 0.43 13.39 -2.78
C ARG A 77 0.76 12.37 -1.68
N ASP A 78 -0.04 12.33 -0.62
CA ASP A 78 0.15 11.39 0.48
C ASP A 78 0.04 9.94 0.00
N LEU A 79 -0.89 9.65 -0.91
CA LEU A 79 -1.00 8.33 -1.55
C LEU A 79 0.26 7.98 -2.34
N ILE A 80 0.87 8.94 -3.05
CA ILE A 80 2.13 8.72 -3.79
C ILE A 80 3.27 8.41 -2.83
N LEU A 81 3.40 9.18 -1.75
CA LEU A 81 4.43 8.96 -0.74
C LEU A 81 4.23 7.63 -0.02
N PHE A 82 2.99 7.31 0.39
CA PHE A 82 2.63 6.05 1.03
C PHE A 82 2.92 4.83 0.13
N ALA A 83 2.57 4.92 -1.15
CA ALA A 83 2.79 3.85 -2.11
C ALA A 83 4.20 3.83 -2.72
N LEU A 84 5.09 4.75 -2.30
CA LEU A 84 6.43 4.96 -2.84
C LEU A 84 6.44 5.15 -4.37
N GLY A 85 5.37 5.75 -4.91
CA GLY A 85 5.21 6.03 -6.34
C GLY A 85 3.79 5.86 -6.87
N THR A 86 3.60 6.25 -8.13
CA THR A 86 2.28 6.28 -8.79
C THR A 86 1.85 4.93 -9.37
N TYR A 87 2.75 3.95 -9.46
CA TYR A 87 2.46 2.68 -10.13
C TYR A 87 1.34 1.91 -9.43
N GLN A 88 1.44 1.74 -8.11
CA GLN A 88 0.43 1.02 -7.33
C GLN A 88 -0.92 1.74 -7.36
N ILE A 89 -0.92 3.06 -7.33
CA ILE A 89 -2.14 3.88 -7.41
C ILE A 89 -2.83 3.70 -8.77
N ARG A 90 -2.05 3.67 -9.87
CA ARG A 90 -2.59 3.40 -11.21
C ARG A 90 -3.18 2.00 -11.32
N GLN A 91 -2.53 1.00 -10.70
CA GLN A 91 -3.03 -0.38 -10.66
C GLN A 91 -4.35 -0.50 -9.88
N ALA A 92 -4.60 0.34 -8.88
CA ALA A 92 -5.81 0.29 -8.07
C ALA A 92 -7.11 0.37 -8.89
N ARG A 93 -7.10 1.13 -10.01
CA ARG A 93 -8.26 1.22 -10.92
C ARG A 93 -8.55 -0.09 -11.64
N SER A 94 -7.50 -0.74 -12.14
CA SER A 94 -7.61 -2.04 -12.82
C SER A 94 -8.08 -3.11 -11.82
N TYR A 95 -7.46 -3.13 -10.64
CA TYR A 95 -7.84 -4.03 -9.55
C TYR A 95 -9.31 -3.84 -9.15
N TYR A 96 -9.77 -2.59 -9.02
CA TYR A 96 -11.17 -2.28 -8.77
C TYR A 96 -12.08 -2.83 -9.88
N GLY A 97 -11.74 -2.62 -11.16
CA GLY A 97 -12.51 -3.11 -12.29
C GLY A 97 -12.65 -4.64 -12.33
N GLU A 98 -11.60 -5.38 -11.97
CA GLU A 98 -11.61 -6.85 -11.91
C GLU A 98 -12.46 -7.39 -10.74
N HIS A 99 -12.59 -6.62 -9.67
CA HIS A 99 -13.19 -7.07 -8.41
C HIS A 99 -14.59 -6.47 -8.14
N ILE A 100 -15.10 -5.60 -9.01
CA ILE A 100 -16.52 -5.29 -9.06
C ILE A 100 -17.26 -6.53 -9.55
N ARG A 101 -18.09 -7.12 -8.67
CA ARG A 101 -18.99 -8.21 -9.05
C ARG A 101 -20.20 -7.68 -9.84
N PHE A 102 -20.97 -8.60 -10.41
CA PHE A 102 -22.17 -8.39 -11.24
C PHE A 102 -23.18 -7.34 -10.72
N HIS A 103 -23.20 -7.04 -9.42
CA HIS A 103 -24.07 -6.03 -8.80
C HIS A 103 -23.48 -4.62 -8.73
N GLY A 104 -22.35 -4.36 -9.39
CA GLY A 104 -21.75 -3.02 -9.49
C GLY A 104 -21.11 -2.49 -8.21
N ARG A 105 -20.95 -3.35 -7.19
CA ARG A 105 -20.38 -2.97 -5.88
C ARG A 105 -19.14 -3.80 -5.56
N TYR A 106 -18.13 -3.11 -5.04
CA TYR A 106 -16.89 -3.72 -4.57
C TYR A 106 -17.10 -4.29 -3.16
N ARG A 107 -16.59 -5.50 -2.91
CA ARG A 107 -16.70 -6.20 -1.63
C ARG A 107 -15.38 -6.06 -0.87
N ILE A 108 -15.45 -5.62 0.38
CA ILE A 108 -14.33 -5.57 1.32
C ILE A 108 -14.61 -6.59 2.42
N GLU A 109 -13.59 -7.30 2.86
CA GLU A 109 -13.68 -8.22 3.99
C GLU A 109 -13.00 -7.60 5.20
N VAL A 110 -13.76 -7.43 6.28
CA VAL A 110 -13.29 -6.84 7.53
C VAL A 110 -13.38 -7.90 8.62
N SER A 111 -12.31 -8.08 9.38
CA SER A 111 -12.34 -8.98 10.54
C SER A 111 -13.32 -8.44 11.57
N SER A 112 -14.21 -9.29 12.07
CA SER A 112 -15.07 -8.94 13.21
C SER A 112 -14.38 -9.13 14.56
N GLU A 113 -13.13 -9.60 14.57
CA GLU A 113 -12.36 -9.78 15.81
C GLU A 113 -11.87 -8.43 16.34
N ASN A 114 -12.28 -8.08 17.56
CA ASN A 114 -11.67 -7.00 18.31
C ASN A 114 -10.38 -7.52 18.94
N ILE A 115 -9.26 -7.18 18.31
CA ILE A 115 -7.92 -7.53 18.80
C ILE A 115 -7.45 -6.37 19.67
N ASP A 116 -7.21 -6.66 20.94
CA ASP A 116 -6.55 -5.70 21.81
C ASP A 116 -5.09 -5.55 21.38
N SER A 117 -4.78 -4.42 20.74
CA SER A 117 -3.44 -4.10 20.26
C SER A 117 -2.73 -3.09 21.17
N SER A 118 -3.26 -2.78 22.36
CA SER A 118 -2.70 -1.74 23.23
C SER A 118 -1.28 -2.06 23.70
N GLU A 119 -0.94 -3.34 23.83
CA GLU A 119 0.39 -3.82 24.24
C GLU A 119 1.41 -3.79 23.08
N TYR A 120 0.95 -3.62 21.84
CA TYR A 120 1.81 -3.63 20.66
C TYR A 120 2.05 -2.20 20.15
N ASN A 121 3.31 -1.77 20.11
CA ASN A 121 3.71 -0.49 19.52
C ASN A 121 3.67 -0.54 17.99
N LEU A 122 2.45 -0.56 17.42
CA LEU A 122 2.24 -0.63 15.97
C LEU A 122 2.82 0.56 15.20
N ARG A 123 3.02 1.70 15.87
CA ARG A 123 3.55 2.94 15.26
C ARG A 123 5.07 3.07 15.33
N GLY A 124 5.75 2.20 16.08
CA GLY A 124 7.21 2.23 16.21
C GLY A 124 7.79 3.41 17.00
N THR A 125 6.97 4.38 17.43
CA THR A 125 7.43 5.64 18.05
C THR A 125 7.28 5.71 19.57
N GLY A 126 6.69 4.71 20.22
CA GLY A 126 6.50 4.68 21.67
C GLY A 126 7.46 3.74 22.43
N VAL A 127 7.98 4.20 23.56
CA VAL A 127 8.60 3.35 24.58
C VAL A 127 7.58 2.29 25.00
N THR A 128 7.84 1.02 24.73
CA THR A 128 7.13 -0.08 25.39
C THR A 128 7.65 -0.13 26.82
N THR A 129 6.98 0.50 27.78
CA THR A 129 7.24 0.20 29.19
C THR A 129 6.79 -1.23 29.44
N PRO A 130 7.69 -2.16 29.82
CA PRO A 130 7.25 -3.44 30.33
C PRO A 130 6.68 -3.17 31.72
N THR A 131 5.39 -3.37 31.89
CA THR A 131 4.81 -3.44 33.24
C THR A 131 5.09 -4.86 33.73
N THR A 132 5.95 -4.90 34.74
CA THR A 132 6.40 -5.97 35.65
C THR A 132 5.90 -7.40 35.43
#